data_AF-A0A517WBR3-F1
#
_entry.id   AF-A0A517WBR3-F1
#
_cell.length_a   1.000
_cell.length_b   1.000
_cell.length_c   1.000
_cell.angle_alpha   90.00
_cell.angle_beta   90.00
_cell.angle_gamma   90.00
#
_symmetry.space_group_name_H-M   'P 1'
#
loop_
_entity.id
_entity.type
_entity.pdbx_description
1 polymer ?
#
loop_
_entity_poly.entity_id
_entity_poly.type
_entity_poly.pdbx_seq_one_letter_code
_entity_poly.pdbx_strand_id
1 'polypeptide(L)'
;MIISALVLALVLGSVATLSAADSESVRPNVLWITSEDNGPHLGCYGDEYADTPHIDKLASRGTIYLNCWSNAPVCAPARTTLITGMYPTCLGAEHMRSMVKLPKQFLMYPQYLRKAGYYCTNNSKEDYNVETEGKIWDESSRKAHWKNRKPGQPFFAVFNHTISHESKIRNRPHTLVHDPAKARVPAYHPDTPEVRHDWAQYYDRITEMDALVGKNLKELAEAGLAEDTIIFYYGDHGSGMPRSKRWPYNSGLQVPLVIYIPPKFRTLASSDYRTDGESDRLVSFVDFAPTLLSLAGIEPPEHMQGYAFLGQYQTKPQDYLFGFRGRMDERYDLVRSVRNKRFVYIRNYMPHKEYGQYLNYMFQTPTTQVWKRMYDAGELVPPQTYFWETKPSEELYDLQKDQDEVKNLVDSDEHQGVLNELRKAQHQKLLAIRDLGFMPEAEIHRLADGKAPYLIGHDSELYPLPEVLSMADLASSQKTNAQAELLAGLKDENDVVRYWAAMGFLIRGKQAVQQAAPQLRAALQDSSKSVRCIAAEALGRYGNQQDVNAGVETLISLANQKKDGLYVAMLALNGLDKLGPKKVAAVKDQIAKLPVKNDQVNRRLQSYVGRLVERLQEQQEKNK
;
A
#
# COMPACT_ATOMS: atom_id res chain seq x y z
N MET A 1 -46.41 -68.71 -61.96
CA MET A 1 -45.72 -67.51 -62.49
C MET A 1 -45.63 -66.48 -61.37
N ILE A 2 -44.41 -66.06 -61.01
CA ILE A 2 -43.99 -64.75 -60.45
C ILE A 2 -44.54 -64.43 -59.03
N ILE A 3 -43.77 -64.53 -57.92
CA ILE A 3 -42.60 -63.76 -57.41
C ILE A 3 -42.96 -62.38 -56.80
N SER A 4 -42.55 -62.20 -55.52
CA SER A 4 -42.19 -60.95 -54.80
C SER A 4 -43.29 -59.99 -54.32
N ALA A 5 -43.16 -59.23 -53.23
CA ALA A 5 -42.22 -59.16 -52.11
C ALA A 5 -42.80 -58.26 -51.00
N LEU A 6 -42.22 -58.42 -49.81
CA LEU A 6 -42.35 -57.71 -48.54
C LEU A 6 -42.25 -56.17 -48.64
N VAL A 7 -43.06 -55.42 -47.88
CA VAL A 7 -42.63 -54.14 -47.25
C VAL A 7 -43.27 -54.01 -45.86
N LEU A 8 -42.40 -54.04 -44.85
CA LEU A 8 -42.64 -53.80 -43.43
C LEU A 8 -42.60 -52.28 -43.16
N ALA A 9 -43.68 -51.68 -42.69
CA ALA A 9 -43.71 -50.27 -42.31
C ALA A 9 -43.36 -50.11 -40.83
N LEU A 10 -42.13 -49.66 -40.55
CA LEU A 10 -41.71 -49.17 -39.23
C LEU A 10 -42.22 -47.73 -39.04
N VAL A 11 -43.08 -47.51 -38.04
CA VAL A 11 -43.44 -46.18 -37.55
C VAL A 11 -42.42 -45.77 -36.48
N LEU A 12 -41.44 -44.96 -36.87
CA LEU A 12 -40.52 -44.28 -35.94
C LEU A 12 -41.21 -43.01 -35.42
N GLY A 13 -41.66 -43.06 -34.17
CA GLY A 13 -42.09 -41.88 -33.42
C GLY A 13 -40.88 -41.02 -33.07
N SER A 14 -40.81 -39.84 -33.66
CA SER A 14 -39.85 -38.78 -33.33
C SER A 14 -40.18 -38.16 -31.96
N VAL A 15 -39.52 -38.65 -30.92
CA VAL A 15 -39.41 -37.91 -29.66
C VAL A 15 -38.49 -36.73 -29.91
N ALA A 16 -39.08 -35.55 -30.11
CA ALA A 16 -38.35 -34.30 -30.09
C ALA A 16 -37.80 -34.06 -28.68
N THR A 17 -36.55 -34.47 -28.45
CA THR A 17 -35.75 -33.93 -27.37
C THR A 17 -35.52 -32.46 -27.69
N LEU A 18 -36.33 -31.58 -27.11
CA LEU A 18 -35.91 -30.19 -26.91
C LEU A 18 -34.65 -30.27 -26.06
N SER A 19 -33.51 -30.22 -26.71
CA SER A 19 -32.27 -29.79 -26.09
C SER A 19 -32.57 -28.38 -25.60
N ALA A 20 -32.84 -28.24 -24.31
CA ALA A 20 -32.56 -27.00 -23.62
C ALA A 20 -31.07 -26.78 -23.88
N ALA A 21 -30.75 -26.00 -24.91
CA ALA A 21 -29.46 -25.38 -25.01
C ALA A 21 -29.32 -24.64 -23.69
N ASP A 22 -28.52 -25.20 -22.78
CA ASP A 22 -28.06 -24.50 -21.60
C ASP A 22 -27.70 -23.11 -22.09
N SER A 23 -28.49 -22.11 -21.70
CA SER A 23 -28.14 -20.73 -21.93
C SER A 23 -26.90 -20.52 -21.07
N GLU A 24 -25.73 -20.82 -21.63
CA GLU A 24 -24.45 -20.52 -21.00
C GLU A 24 -24.56 -19.04 -20.64
N SER A 25 -24.69 -18.75 -19.35
CA SER A 25 -25.05 -17.41 -18.89
C SER A 25 -24.02 -16.45 -19.49
N VAL A 26 -24.45 -15.53 -20.34
CA VAL A 26 -23.53 -14.66 -21.08
C VAL A 26 -22.68 -13.91 -20.06
N ARG A 27 -21.38 -14.19 -20.03
CA ARG A 27 -20.46 -13.58 -19.06
C ARG A 27 -20.01 -12.20 -19.55
N PRO A 28 -19.92 -11.19 -18.68
CA PRO A 28 -19.50 -9.86 -19.09
C PRO A 28 -18.03 -9.83 -19.46
N ASN A 29 -17.66 -8.96 -20.40
CA ASN A 29 -16.29 -8.46 -20.43
C ASN A 29 -16.10 -7.51 -19.24
N VAL A 30 -14.87 -7.40 -18.75
CA VAL A 30 -14.54 -6.45 -17.69
C VAL A 30 -13.34 -5.60 -18.10
N LEU A 31 -13.51 -4.29 -18.06
CA LEU A 31 -12.48 -3.30 -18.38
C LEU A 31 -12.14 -2.50 -17.12
N TRP A 32 -10.88 -2.57 -16.71
CA TRP A 32 -10.31 -1.70 -15.68
C TRP A 32 -9.46 -0.63 -16.35
N ILE A 33 -9.81 0.64 -16.10
CA ILE A 33 -9.02 1.79 -16.51
C ILE A 33 -8.48 2.42 -15.24
N THR A 34 -7.15 2.45 -15.09
CA THR A 34 -6.49 2.90 -13.87
C THR A 34 -5.64 4.13 -14.12
N SER A 35 -5.58 5.03 -13.14
CA SER A 35 -4.66 6.16 -13.12
C SER A 35 -3.68 6.04 -11.96
N GLU A 36 -2.49 6.60 -12.15
CA GLU A 36 -1.42 6.58 -11.14
C GLU A 36 -1.49 7.83 -10.26
N ASP A 37 -1.27 7.65 -8.95
CA ASP A 37 -1.13 8.75 -7.99
C ASP A 37 -2.35 9.69 -8.01
N ASN A 38 -3.57 9.15 -7.97
CA ASN A 38 -4.81 9.92 -8.10
C ASN A 38 -5.81 9.70 -6.96
N GLY A 39 -6.07 10.78 -6.21
CA GLY A 39 -7.20 10.88 -5.29
C GLY A 39 -8.50 11.31 -5.97
N PRO A 40 -9.58 11.59 -5.23
CA PRO A 40 -10.89 11.98 -5.79
C PRO A 40 -10.94 13.44 -6.32
N HIS A 41 -9.85 13.93 -6.90
CA HIS A 41 -9.74 15.28 -7.49
C HIS A 41 -10.31 15.27 -8.92
N LEU A 42 -11.63 15.08 -9.04
CA LEU A 42 -12.36 14.91 -10.30
C LEU A 42 -13.67 15.69 -10.25
N GLY A 43 -14.15 16.17 -11.40
CA GLY A 43 -15.40 16.95 -11.49
C GLY A 43 -16.60 16.20 -10.92
N CYS A 44 -16.77 14.92 -11.25
CA CYS A 44 -17.82 14.07 -10.69
C CYS A 44 -17.76 13.84 -9.18
N TYR A 45 -16.63 14.11 -8.52
CA TYR A 45 -16.50 14.10 -7.06
C TYR A 45 -16.77 15.48 -6.41
N GLY A 46 -17.22 16.46 -7.19
CA GLY A 46 -17.52 17.82 -6.73
C GLY A 46 -16.31 18.76 -6.73
N ASP A 47 -15.20 18.39 -7.38
CA ASP A 47 -14.03 19.24 -7.48
C ASP A 47 -14.17 20.23 -8.66
N GLU A 48 -14.59 21.46 -8.36
CA GLU A 48 -14.79 22.52 -9.35
C GLU A 48 -13.50 22.99 -10.05
N TYR A 49 -12.33 22.63 -9.52
CA TYR A 49 -11.04 22.94 -10.14
C TYR A 49 -10.59 21.87 -11.14
N ALA A 50 -11.28 20.72 -11.21
CA ALA A 50 -10.92 19.62 -12.08
C ALA A 50 -11.62 19.67 -13.46
N ASP A 51 -10.84 19.60 -14.54
CA ASP A 51 -11.36 19.40 -15.90
C ASP A 51 -11.30 17.92 -16.29
N THR A 52 -12.38 17.15 -16.04
CA THR A 52 -12.45 15.68 -16.29
C THR A 52 -13.71 15.19 -17.02
N PRO A 53 -14.08 15.78 -18.17
CA PRO A 53 -15.37 15.54 -18.82
C PRO A 53 -15.61 14.08 -19.25
N HIS A 54 -14.56 13.28 -19.50
CA HIS A 54 -14.73 11.89 -19.93
C HIS A 54 -15.10 10.96 -18.78
N ILE A 55 -14.44 11.10 -17.63
CA ILE A 55 -14.79 10.37 -16.41
C ILE A 55 -16.13 10.86 -15.87
N ASP A 56 -16.42 12.16 -15.94
CA ASP A 56 -17.72 12.71 -15.51
C ASP A 56 -18.87 12.12 -16.34
N LYS A 57 -18.66 11.95 -17.65
CA LYS A 57 -19.61 11.27 -18.54
C LYS A 57 -19.72 9.77 -18.26
N LEU A 58 -18.66 9.11 -17.79
CA LEU A 58 -18.74 7.72 -17.34
C LEU A 58 -19.58 7.64 -16.05
N ALA A 59 -19.36 8.58 -15.12
CA ALA A 59 -20.07 8.67 -13.85
C ALA A 59 -21.58 8.90 -14.04
N SER A 60 -21.99 9.78 -14.95
CA SER A 60 -23.42 10.01 -15.24
C SER A 60 -24.15 8.80 -15.86
N ARG A 61 -23.41 7.76 -16.27
CA ARG A 61 -23.98 6.48 -16.72
C ARG A 61 -23.82 5.37 -15.67
N GLY A 62 -22.88 5.54 -14.76
CA GLY A 62 -22.46 4.59 -13.75
C GLY A 62 -22.88 5.00 -12.34
N THR A 63 -22.17 4.44 -11.35
CA THR A 63 -22.24 4.82 -9.94
C THR A 63 -20.86 5.30 -9.49
N ILE A 64 -20.83 6.40 -8.75
CA ILE A 64 -19.65 6.91 -8.06
C ILE A 64 -19.58 6.26 -6.67
N TYR A 65 -18.45 5.68 -6.32
CA TYR A 65 -18.22 5.14 -4.98
C TYR A 65 -17.42 6.16 -4.18
N LEU A 66 -18.04 6.74 -3.16
CA LEU A 66 -17.47 7.85 -2.40
C LEU A 66 -16.30 7.40 -1.52
N ASN A 67 -16.29 6.13 -1.09
CA ASN A 67 -15.35 5.60 -0.11
C ASN A 67 -14.60 4.37 -0.64
N CYS A 68 -13.60 4.58 -1.51
CA CYS A 68 -12.69 3.53 -1.97
C CYS A 68 -11.26 3.74 -1.42
N TRP A 69 -10.66 2.71 -0.78
CA TRP A 69 -9.28 2.76 -0.27
C TRP A 69 -8.34 1.76 -0.96
N SER A 70 -7.12 2.19 -1.28
CA SER A 70 -6.07 1.37 -1.93
C SER A 70 -5.36 0.33 -1.03
N ASN A 71 -5.68 0.32 0.27
CA ASN A 71 -4.96 -0.38 1.36
C ASN A 71 -3.52 0.07 1.63
N ALA A 72 -2.78 0.55 0.62
CA ALA A 72 -1.43 1.10 0.79
C ALA A 72 -1.26 2.40 0.01
N PRO A 73 -0.56 3.41 0.57
CA PRO A 73 -0.40 4.71 -0.07
C PRO A 73 0.76 4.73 -1.08
N VAL A 74 1.10 3.61 -1.72
CA VAL A 74 2.20 3.51 -2.70
C VAL A 74 1.96 2.34 -3.66
N CYS A 75 2.41 2.48 -4.92
CA CYS A 75 2.03 1.60 -6.03
C CYS A 75 2.20 0.09 -5.75
N ALA A 76 3.39 -0.36 -5.31
CA ALA A 76 3.71 -1.79 -5.33
C ALA A 76 2.93 -2.64 -4.31
N PRO A 77 2.84 -2.25 -3.02
CA PRO A 77 1.95 -2.92 -2.08
C PRO A 77 0.48 -2.78 -2.49
N ALA A 78 0.01 -1.61 -2.95
CA ALA A 78 -1.39 -1.42 -3.39
C ALA A 78 -1.76 -2.36 -4.55
N ARG A 79 -0.90 -2.45 -5.57
CA ARG A 79 -1.06 -3.36 -6.72
C ARG A 79 -0.91 -4.83 -6.32
N THR A 80 -0.14 -5.12 -5.27
CA THR A 80 -0.06 -6.47 -4.69
C THR A 80 -1.38 -6.85 -4.03
N THR A 81 -2.04 -5.91 -3.34
CA THR A 81 -3.40 -6.12 -2.83
C THR A 81 -4.36 -6.48 -3.95
N LEU A 82 -4.36 -5.69 -5.03
CA LEU A 82 -5.23 -5.94 -6.19
C LEU A 82 -4.98 -7.31 -6.82
N ILE A 83 -3.72 -7.65 -7.11
CA ILE A 83 -3.39 -8.85 -7.90
C ILE A 83 -3.64 -10.15 -7.13
N THR A 84 -3.55 -10.11 -5.80
CA THR A 84 -3.71 -11.28 -4.92
C THR A 84 -5.07 -11.37 -4.25
N GLY A 85 -5.79 -10.26 -4.07
CA GLY A 85 -6.97 -10.22 -3.20
C GLY A 85 -6.64 -10.40 -1.71
N MET A 86 -5.40 -10.15 -1.31
CA MET A 86 -4.90 -10.34 0.06
C MET A 86 -4.23 -9.08 0.57
N TYR A 87 -4.22 -8.87 1.89
CA TYR A 87 -3.46 -7.79 2.50
C TYR A 87 -1.95 -8.08 2.37
N PRO A 88 -1.14 -7.18 1.79
CA PRO A 88 0.30 -7.41 1.66
C PRO A 88 1.01 -7.68 2.98
N THR A 89 0.48 -7.15 4.09
CA THR A 89 1.03 -7.37 5.43
C THR A 89 0.92 -8.81 5.91
N CYS A 90 0.01 -9.64 5.39
CA CYS A 90 0.01 -11.08 5.72
C CYS A 90 0.99 -11.90 4.87
N LEU A 91 1.49 -11.31 3.78
CA LEU A 91 2.37 -11.95 2.80
C LEU A 91 3.85 -11.61 3.02
N GLY A 92 4.17 -10.62 3.87
CA GLY A 92 5.50 -9.99 3.93
C GLY A 92 5.77 -9.06 2.74
N ALA A 93 4.72 -8.66 2.02
CA ALA A 93 4.77 -7.88 0.79
C ALA A 93 4.44 -6.38 1.00
N GLU A 94 4.39 -5.91 2.25
CA GLU A 94 4.05 -4.54 2.61
C GLU A 94 5.17 -3.53 2.34
N HIS A 95 6.42 -3.99 2.33
CA HIS A 95 7.58 -3.14 2.11
C HIS A 95 7.77 -2.83 0.62
N MET A 96 8.24 -1.63 0.31
CA MET A 96 8.48 -1.26 -1.09
C MET A 96 9.54 -2.18 -1.71
N ARG A 97 9.19 -2.84 -2.81
CA ARG A 97 10.03 -3.77 -3.58
C ARG A 97 10.39 -5.08 -2.85
N SER A 98 9.57 -5.60 -1.93
CA SER A 98 9.88 -6.84 -1.17
C SER A 98 10.21 -8.05 -2.07
N MET A 99 9.49 -8.23 -3.18
CA MET A 99 9.63 -9.36 -4.10
C MET A 99 9.56 -10.73 -3.39
N VAL A 100 8.56 -10.92 -2.52
CA VAL A 100 8.39 -12.16 -1.76
C VAL A 100 7.68 -13.23 -2.58
N LYS A 101 7.87 -14.50 -2.21
CA LYS A 101 7.14 -15.61 -2.82
C LYS A 101 5.74 -15.75 -2.24
N LEU A 102 4.80 -16.17 -3.09
CA LEU A 102 3.48 -16.62 -2.65
C LEU A 102 3.51 -18.13 -2.34
N PRO A 103 2.64 -18.63 -1.45
CA PRO A 103 2.35 -20.06 -1.38
C PRO A 103 1.95 -20.60 -2.76
N LYS A 104 2.46 -21.77 -3.14
CA LYS A 104 2.31 -22.32 -4.50
C LYS A 104 0.85 -22.46 -4.97
N GLN A 105 -0.07 -22.65 -4.04
CA GLN A 105 -1.49 -22.80 -4.29
C GLN A 105 -2.24 -21.47 -4.45
N PHE A 106 -1.64 -20.34 -4.07
CA PHE A 106 -2.26 -19.01 -4.21
C PHE A 106 -1.99 -18.49 -5.61
N LEU A 107 -3.07 -18.25 -6.35
CA LEU A 107 -2.98 -17.73 -7.71
C LEU A 107 -3.34 -16.25 -7.71
N MET A 108 -2.76 -15.53 -8.66
CA MET A 108 -3.16 -14.18 -8.98
C MET A 108 -4.50 -14.19 -9.73
N TYR A 109 -5.37 -13.20 -9.52
CA TYR A 109 -6.73 -13.21 -10.09
C TYR A 109 -6.80 -13.47 -11.61
N PRO A 110 -5.86 -13.02 -12.48
CA PRO A 110 -5.92 -13.31 -13.91
C PRO A 110 -5.82 -14.81 -14.20
N GLN A 111 -5.10 -15.57 -13.38
CA GLN A 111 -4.95 -17.01 -13.58
C GLN A 111 -6.29 -17.75 -13.40
N TYR A 112 -7.14 -17.33 -12.45
CA TYR A 112 -8.48 -17.87 -12.29
C TYR A 112 -9.37 -17.56 -13.49
N LEU A 113 -9.37 -16.31 -13.95
CA LEU A 113 -10.13 -15.89 -15.13
C LEU A 113 -9.71 -16.65 -16.40
N ARG A 114 -8.40 -16.81 -16.61
CA ARG A 114 -7.86 -17.57 -17.76
C ARG A 114 -8.28 -19.03 -17.72
N LYS A 115 -8.29 -19.66 -16.54
CA LYS A 115 -8.83 -21.03 -16.36
C LYS A 115 -10.32 -21.10 -16.70
N ALA A 116 -11.08 -20.03 -16.45
CA ALA A 116 -12.48 -19.92 -16.83
C ALA A 116 -12.69 -19.52 -18.31
N GLY A 117 -11.63 -19.34 -19.10
CA GLY A 117 -11.71 -19.05 -20.53
C GLY A 117 -11.64 -17.57 -20.92
N TYR A 118 -11.43 -16.66 -19.97
CA TYR A 118 -11.22 -15.24 -20.28
C TYR A 118 -9.86 -14.99 -20.93
N TYR A 119 -9.83 -14.04 -21.88
CA TYR A 119 -8.61 -13.44 -22.37
C TYR A 119 -8.16 -12.30 -21.46
N CYS A 120 -7.00 -12.42 -20.81
CA CYS A 120 -6.57 -11.46 -19.78
C CYS A 120 -5.37 -10.62 -20.23
N THR A 121 -5.52 -9.28 -20.22
CA THR A 121 -4.44 -8.36 -20.65
C THR A 121 -4.14 -7.25 -19.64
N ASN A 122 -2.87 -6.90 -19.51
CA ASN A 122 -2.39 -5.76 -18.70
C ASN A 122 -1.53 -4.79 -19.52
N ASN A 123 -1.97 -3.53 -19.64
CA ASN A 123 -1.27 -2.50 -20.40
C ASN A 123 -0.83 -1.34 -19.48
N SER A 124 0.42 -1.22 -19.08
CA SER A 124 1.50 -2.21 -19.14
C SER A 124 2.18 -2.43 -17.79
N LYS A 125 1.67 -1.81 -16.72
CA LYS A 125 2.35 -1.73 -15.42
C LYS A 125 1.79 -2.79 -14.47
N GLU A 126 2.71 -3.58 -13.92
CA GLU A 126 2.41 -4.57 -12.88
C GLU A 126 2.84 -4.02 -11.52
N ASP A 127 4.14 -3.78 -11.37
CA ASP A 127 4.79 -3.21 -10.19
C ASP A 127 4.58 -3.99 -8.87
N TYR A 128 4.30 -5.29 -8.92
CA TYR A 128 4.02 -6.11 -7.73
C TYR A 128 5.22 -6.24 -6.76
N ASN A 129 4.93 -6.52 -5.49
CA ASN A 129 5.89 -6.88 -4.44
C ASN A 129 6.01 -8.39 -4.24
N VAL A 130 5.42 -9.18 -5.12
CA VAL A 130 5.49 -10.64 -5.11
C VAL A 130 6.18 -11.14 -6.37
N GLU A 131 6.88 -12.26 -6.26
CA GLU A 131 7.41 -12.98 -7.42
C GLU A 131 6.25 -13.48 -8.30
N THR A 132 6.43 -13.41 -9.62
CA THR A 132 5.47 -13.92 -10.58
C THR A 132 5.93 -15.29 -11.06
N GLU A 133 5.11 -16.32 -10.82
CA GLU A 133 5.37 -17.69 -11.28
C GLU A 133 4.34 -18.11 -12.35
N GLY A 134 4.84 -18.67 -13.44
CA GLY A 134 4.01 -19.14 -14.56
C GLY A 134 3.38 -18.00 -15.39
N LYS A 135 2.39 -18.36 -16.21
CA LYS A 135 1.71 -17.41 -17.10
C LYS A 135 0.55 -16.72 -16.37
N ILE A 136 0.80 -15.52 -15.86
CA ILE A 136 -0.21 -14.69 -15.17
C ILE A 136 -1.21 -14.12 -16.18
N TRP A 137 -0.72 -13.36 -17.15
CA TRP A 137 -1.51 -12.69 -18.18
C TRP A 137 -1.41 -13.43 -19.53
N ASP A 138 -2.41 -13.30 -20.40
CA ASP A 138 -2.23 -13.67 -21.80
C ASP A 138 -1.26 -12.71 -22.49
N GLU A 139 -1.37 -11.41 -22.19
CA GLU A 139 -0.42 -10.38 -22.57
C GLU A 139 -0.22 -9.35 -21.46
N SER A 140 1.02 -8.99 -21.17
CA SER A 140 1.37 -7.89 -20.25
C SER A 140 2.46 -7.04 -20.90
N SER A 141 2.07 -5.94 -21.55
CA SER A 141 2.98 -5.06 -22.28
C SER A 141 2.28 -3.76 -22.69
N ARG A 142 3.03 -2.79 -23.21
CA ARG A 142 2.46 -1.54 -23.77
C ARG A 142 1.57 -1.77 -24.99
N LYS A 143 1.60 -2.98 -25.57
CA LYS A 143 0.79 -3.38 -26.71
C LYS A 143 -0.34 -4.34 -26.32
N ALA A 144 -0.38 -4.81 -25.07
CA ALA A 144 -1.40 -5.74 -24.60
C ALA A 144 -2.79 -5.11 -24.75
N HIS A 145 -3.71 -5.87 -25.34
CA HIS A 145 -5.02 -5.35 -25.67
C HIS A 145 -6.06 -6.46 -25.80
N TRP A 146 -7.29 -6.20 -25.37
CA TRP A 146 -8.42 -7.14 -25.53
C TRP A 146 -8.69 -7.58 -26.98
N LYS A 147 -8.16 -6.85 -27.98
CA LYS A 147 -8.40 -7.09 -29.42
C LYS A 147 -7.77 -8.39 -29.91
N ASN A 148 -6.78 -8.90 -29.18
CA ASN A 148 -6.04 -10.11 -29.54
C ASN A 148 -6.74 -11.40 -29.08
N ARG A 149 -7.95 -11.30 -28.51
CA ARG A 149 -8.78 -12.44 -28.08
C ARG A 149 -9.42 -13.16 -29.28
N LYS A 150 -9.88 -14.40 -29.06
CA LYS A 150 -10.67 -15.14 -30.07
C LYS A 150 -12.07 -14.53 -30.24
N PRO A 151 -12.71 -14.63 -31.42
CA PRO A 151 -14.10 -14.20 -31.60
C PRO A 151 -15.03 -14.84 -30.56
N GLY A 152 -15.89 -14.03 -29.94
CA GLY A 152 -16.83 -14.47 -28.90
C GLY A 152 -16.21 -14.75 -27.52
N GLN A 153 -14.89 -14.73 -27.38
CA GLN A 153 -14.23 -14.96 -26.10
C GLN A 153 -14.44 -13.75 -25.17
N PRO A 154 -14.82 -13.94 -23.89
CA PRO A 154 -14.87 -12.85 -22.94
C PRO A 154 -13.46 -12.36 -22.59
N PHE A 155 -13.30 -11.08 -22.30
CA PHE A 155 -12.02 -10.50 -21.89
C PHE A 155 -12.05 -9.84 -20.52
N PHE A 156 -10.89 -9.83 -19.89
CA PHE A 156 -10.55 -8.92 -18.81
C PHE A 156 -9.33 -8.10 -19.23
N ALA A 157 -9.45 -6.78 -19.22
CA ALA A 157 -8.37 -5.90 -19.66
C ALA A 157 -8.12 -4.77 -18.67
N VAL A 158 -6.85 -4.51 -18.37
CA VAL A 158 -6.40 -3.38 -17.56
C VAL A 158 -5.61 -2.40 -18.42
N PHE A 159 -5.99 -1.13 -18.42
CA PHE A 159 -5.21 -0.02 -18.99
C PHE A 159 -4.74 0.88 -17.85
N ASN A 160 -3.42 1.01 -17.68
CA ASN A 160 -2.79 1.79 -16.62
C ASN A 160 -2.19 3.08 -17.19
N HIS A 161 -2.79 4.20 -16.88
CA HIS A 161 -2.34 5.53 -17.29
C HIS A 161 -1.40 6.13 -16.25
N THR A 162 -0.15 6.37 -16.66
CA THR A 162 0.91 6.82 -15.76
C THR A 162 1.22 8.32 -15.85
N ILE A 163 0.36 9.10 -16.52
CA ILE A 163 0.63 10.51 -16.83
C ILE A 163 0.46 11.42 -15.60
N SER A 164 -0.29 10.97 -14.59
CA SER A 164 -0.51 11.66 -13.32
C SER A 164 0.47 11.28 -12.19
N HIS A 165 1.39 10.32 -12.43
CA HIS A 165 2.38 9.88 -11.44
C HIS A 165 3.26 11.04 -10.91
N GLU A 166 3.74 10.99 -9.66
CA GLU A 166 4.52 12.05 -8.99
C GLU A 166 5.72 12.56 -9.82
N SER A 167 6.30 11.66 -10.63
CA SER A 167 7.38 12.00 -11.56
C SER A 167 6.97 12.93 -12.70
N LYS A 168 5.68 13.19 -12.89
CA LYS A 168 5.11 14.08 -13.91
C LYS A 168 4.66 15.41 -13.32
N ILE A 169 4.48 15.47 -12.00
CA ILE A 169 4.16 16.68 -11.23
C ILE A 169 5.42 17.53 -11.01
N ARG A 170 6.56 16.88 -10.78
CA ARG A 170 7.85 17.55 -10.49
C ARG A 170 8.71 17.90 -11.72
N ASN A 171 8.22 17.65 -12.93
CA ASN A 171 9.00 17.94 -14.14
C ASN A 171 8.90 19.42 -14.50
N ARG A 172 10.04 20.02 -14.83
CA ARG A 172 10.17 21.40 -15.27
C ARG A 172 10.99 21.49 -16.57
N PRO A 173 10.75 22.49 -17.44
CA PRO A 173 9.64 23.46 -17.37
C PRO A 173 8.28 22.79 -17.64
N HIS A 174 7.20 23.39 -17.14
CA HIS A 174 5.82 23.01 -17.44
C HIS A 174 5.00 24.29 -17.61
N THR A 175 4.18 24.35 -18.65
CA THR A 175 3.28 25.47 -18.91
C THR A 175 1.93 25.12 -18.30
N LEU A 176 1.55 25.85 -17.24
CA LEU A 176 0.29 25.62 -16.54
C LEU A 176 -0.92 25.96 -17.42
N VAL A 177 -1.93 25.08 -17.40
CA VAL A 177 -3.25 25.36 -17.97
C VAL A 177 -4.18 25.87 -16.88
N HIS A 178 -4.21 25.19 -15.73
CA HIS A 178 -4.95 25.67 -14.57
C HIS A 178 -4.26 26.86 -13.90
N ASP A 179 -5.06 27.82 -13.42
CA ASP A 179 -4.58 28.97 -12.66
C ASP A 179 -4.09 28.52 -11.27
N PRO A 180 -2.80 28.63 -10.93
CA PRO A 180 -2.28 28.20 -9.64
C PRO A 180 -2.82 29.00 -8.45
N ALA A 181 -3.33 30.22 -8.67
CA ALA A 181 -3.95 31.00 -7.59
C ALA A 181 -5.28 30.37 -7.10
N LYS A 182 -5.92 29.54 -7.93
CA LYS A 182 -7.20 28.86 -7.60
C LYS A 182 -7.01 27.46 -7.02
N ALA A 183 -5.81 26.88 -7.12
CA ALA A 183 -5.54 25.57 -6.56
C ALA A 183 -5.75 25.56 -5.04
N ARG A 184 -6.47 24.55 -4.54
CA ARG A 184 -6.59 24.28 -3.11
C ARG A 184 -5.25 23.77 -2.58
N VAL A 185 -4.72 24.43 -1.55
CA VAL A 185 -3.53 23.97 -0.81
C VAL A 185 -3.99 23.33 0.51
N PRO A 186 -3.70 22.05 0.77
CA PRO A 186 -4.02 21.43 2.05
C PRO A 186 -3.36 22.15 3.22
N ALA A 187 -4.02 22.20 4.38
CA ALA A 187 -3.59 22.99 5.54
C ALA A 187 -2.18 22.64 6.05
N TYR A 188 -1.72 21.41 5.81
CA TYR A 188 -0.39 20.95 6.20
C TYR A 188 0.73 21.44 5.26
N HIS A 189 0.44 21.91 4.04
CA HIS A 189 1.44 22.49 3.16
C HIS A 189 1.59 24.01 3.39
N PRO A 190 2.80 24.55 3.25
CA PRO A 190 2.98 26.00 3.18
C PRO A 190 2.40 26.54 1.87
N ASP A 191 1.72 27.67 1.95
CA ASP A 191 1.12 28.32 0.79
C ASP A 191 2.15 29.19 0.06
N THR A 192 2.95 28.57 -0.80
CA THR A 192 3.97 29.26 -1.61
C THR A 192 3.69 29.11 -3.11
N PRO A 193 4.28 29.97 -3.97
CA PRO A 193 4.15 29.83 -5.42
C PRO A 193 4.56 28.45 -5.94
N GLU A 194 5.61 27.84 -5.38
CA GLU A 194 6.07 26.50 -5.77
C GLU A 194 5.05 25.42 -5.42
N VAL A 195 4.43 25.50 -4.24
CA VAL A 195 3.39 24.56 -3.81
C VAL A 195 2.15 24.68 -4.67
N ARG A 196 1.68 25.91 -4.93
CA ARG A 196 0.54 26.17 -5.82
C ARG A 196 0.81 25.70 -7.24
N HIS A 197 2.03 25.88 -7.74
CA HIS A 197 2.43 25.41 -9.06
C HIS A 197 2.39 23.88 -9.16
N ASP A 198 2.93 23.16 -8.17
CA ASP A 198 2.88 21.69 -8.15
C ASP A 198 1.43 21.17 -8.10
N TRP A 199 0.55 21.80 -7.32
CA TRP A 199 -0.88 21.46 -7.31
C TRP A 199 -1.54 21.73 -8.66
N ALA A 200 -1.38 22.91 -9.25
CA ALA A 200 -1.95 23.20 -10.57
C ALA A 200 -1.41 22.25 -11.67
N GLN A 201 -0.12 21.93 -11.64
CA GLN A 201 0.48 20.96 -12.57
C GLN A 201 -0.08 19.55 -12.35
N TYR A 202 -0.39 19.16 -11.12
CA TYR A 202 -1.07 17.89 -10.86
C TYR A 202 -2.46 17.85 -11.52
N TYR A 203 -3.25 18.93 -11.43
CA TYR A 203 -4.55 19.03 -12.11
C TYR A 203 -4.43 19.03 -13.64
N ASP A 204 -3.44 19.71 -14.22
CA ASP A 204 -3.15 19.61 -15.66
C ASP A 204 -2.89 18.15 -16.09
N ARG A 205 -2.16 17.40 -15.27
CA ARG A 205 -1.88 15.97 -15.52
C ARG A 205 -3.12 15.09 -15.33
N ILE A 206 -4.06 15.47 -14.46
CA ILE A 206 -5.37 14.82 -14.34
C ILE A 206 -6.19 15.03 -15.62
N THR A 207 -6.24 16.25 -16.17
CA THR A 207 -6.96 16.52 -17.43
C THR A 207 -6.39 15.73 -18.60
N GLU A 208 -5.06 15.63 -18.69
CA GLU A 208 -4.42 14.77 -19.70
C GLU A 208 -4.74 13.28 -19.50
N MET A 209 -4.82 12.83 -18.24
CA MET A 209 -5.21 11.47 -17.89
C MET A 209 -6.66 11.19 -18.29
N ASP A 210 -7.59 12.12 -18.03
CA ASP A 210 -9.00 12.02 -18.41
C ASP A 210 -9.17 11.84 -19.93
N ALA A 211 -8.41 12.57 -20.74
CA ALA A 211 -8.40 12.41 -22.20
C ALA A 211 -7.98 10.99 -22.63
N LEU A 212 -7.03 10.37 -21.93
CA LEU A 212 -6.62 8.98 -22.19
C LEU A 212 -7.72 7.99 -21.80
N VAL A 213 -8.43 8.22 -20.70
CA VAL A 213 -9.62 7.45 -20.31
C VAL A 213 -10.69 7.56 -21.41
N GLY A 214 -10.97 8.78 -21.87
CA GLY A 214 -11.89 9.06 -22.97
C GLY A 214 -11.54 8.29 -24.25
N LYS A 215 -10.25 8.17 -24.58
CA LYS A 215 -9.78 7.37 -25.71
C LYS A 215 -10.11 5.88 -25.55
N ASN A 216 -9.88 5.30 -24.36
CA ASN A 216 -10.23 3.89 -24.10
C ASN A 216 -11.74 3.65 -24.22
N LEU A 217 -12.56 4.54 -23.63
CA LEU A 217 -14.01 4.44 -23.68
C LEU A 217 -14.55 4.55 -25.11
N LYS A 218 -13.99 5.48 -25.90
CA LYS A 218 -14.33 5.65 -27.32
C LYS A 218 -13.99 4.40 -28.12
N GLU A 219 -12.79 3.85 -27.94
CA GLU A 219 -12.35 2.64 -28.65
C GLU A 219 -13.22 1.41 -28.32
N LEU A 220 -13.66 1.27 -27.07
CA LEU A 220 -14.60 0.22 -26.67
C LEU A 220 -15.97 0.38 -27.35
N ALA A 221 -16.47 1.62 -27.43
CA ALA A 221 -17.74 1.94 -28.06
C ALA A 221 -17.70 1.72 -29.59
N GLU A 222 -16.65 2.17 -30.27
CA GLU A 222 -16.44 1.97 -31.71
C GLU A 222 -16.30 0.49 -32.09
N ALA A 223 -15.84 -0.34 -31.16
CA ALA A 223 -15.80 -1.79 -31.32
C ALA A 223 -17.16 -2.49 -31.11
N GLY A 224 -18.22 -1.75 -30.73
CA GLY A 224 -19.53 -2.31 -30.43
C GLY A 224 -19.58 -3.13 -29.13
N LEU A 225 -18.61 -2.96 -28.22
CA LEU A 225 -18.47 -3.79 -27.02
C LEU A 225 -19.02 -3.14 -25.74
N ALA A 226 -19.53 -1.91 -25.83
CA ALA A 226 -19.96 -1.13 -24.66
C ALA A 226 -21.08 -1.82 -23.85
N GLU A 227 -22.08 -2.39 -24.52
CA GLU A 227 -23.21 -3.06 -23.86
C GLU A 227 -22.87 -4.46 -23.31
N ASP A 228 -21.69 -4.98 -23.67
CA ASP A 228 -21.16 -6.27 -23.23
C ASP A 228 -20.02 -6.13 -22.20
N THR A 229 -19.73 -4.91 -21.72
CA THR A 229 -18.57 -4.64 -20.87
C THR A 229 -18.95 -3.88 -19.61
N ILE A 230 -18.58 -4.44 -18.45
CA ILE A 230 -18.56 -3.71 -17.18
C ILE A 230 -17.27 -2.91 -17.10
N ILE A 231 -17.36 -1.62 -16.80
CA ILE A 231 -16.23 -0.69 -16.81
C ILE A 231 -15.98 -0.17 -15.40
N PHE A 232 -14.73 -0.26 -14.95
CA PHE A 232 -14.23 0.35 -13.73
C PHE A 232 -13.23 1.43 -14.11
N TYR A 233 -13.38 2.63 -13.55
CA TYR A 233 -12.33 3.63 -13.47
C TYR A 233 -11.90 3.79 -12.01
N TYR A 234 -10.60 3.79 -11.73
CA TYR A 234 -10.07 4.06 -10.39
C TYR A 234 -8.61 4.53 -10.37
N GLY A 235 -8.21 5.24 -9.31
CA GLY A 235 -6.78 5.59 -9.05
C GLY A 235 -6.07 4.48 -8.27
N ASP A 236 -4.74 4.31 -8.38
CA ASP A 236 -3.99 3.23 -7.69
C ASP A 236 -3.69 3.52 -6.20
N HIS A 237 -3.57 4.78 -5.83
CA HIS A 237 -3.57 5.34 -4.48
C HIS A 237 -3.74 6.87 -4.58
N GLY A 238 -3.75 7.58 -3.45
CA GLY A 238 -3.92 9.03 -3.42
C GLY A 238 -2.82 9.82 -4.15
N SER A 239 -2.98 11.15 -4.19
CA SER A 239 -2.14 12.06 -5.00
C SER A 239 -0.64 11.87 -4.80
N GLY A 240 0.15 12.09 -5.85
CA GLY A 240 1.61 12.05 -5.82
C GLY A 240 2.28 13.14 -4.97
N MET A 241 1.49 14.06 -4.43
CA MET A 241 1.94 15.15 -3.56
C MET A 241 2.50 14.62 -2.22
N PRO A 242 3.46 15.33 -1.60
CA PRO A 242 4.01 14.98 -0.29
C PRO A 242 2.91 14.85 0.78
N ARG A 243 3.16 14.01 1.79
CA ARG A 243 2.20 13.59 2.84
C ARG A 243 0.99 12.78 2.35
N SER A 244 0.54 12.90 1.10
CA SER A 244 -0.43 11.95 0.53
C SER A 244 0.26 10.64 0.18
N LYS A 245 1.03 10.60 -0.92
CA LYS A 245 1.76 9.40 -1.30
C LYS A 245 2.75 8.99 -0.22
N ARG A 246 2.72 7.71 0.14
CA ARG A 246 3.47 6.99 1.17
C ARG A 246 2.88 7.04 2.58
N TRP A 247 1.98 7.95 2.94
CA TRP A 247 1.39 7.97 4.30
C TRP A 247 -0.05 7.48 4.29
N PRO A 248 -0.46 6.61 5.25
CA PRO A 248 -1.75 5.94 5.23
C PRO A 248 -2.88 6.79 5.83
N TYR A 249 -2.84 8.10 5.56
CA TYR A 249 -3.93 9.05 5.78
C TYR A 249 -5.01 8.87 4.71
N ASN A 250 -6.20 9.44 4.91
CA ASN A 250 -7.23 9.41 3.89
C ASN A 250 -6.75 10.04 2.57
N SER A 251 -5.95 11.12 2.63
CA SER A 251 -5.37 11.75 1.42
C SER A 251 -4.41 10.84 0.62
N GLY A 252 -3.81 9.83 1.26
CA GLY A 252 -2.92 8.86 0.62
C GLY A 252 -3.60 7.55 0.21
N LEU A 253 -4.73 7.21 0.83
CA LEU A 253 -5.42 5.94 0.63
C LEU A 253 -6.71 6.05 -0.18
N GLN A 254 -7.43 7.18 -0.10
CA GLN A 254 -8.67 7.36 -0.85
C GLN A 254 -8.37 7.54 -2.34
N VAL A 255 -9.07 6.74 -3.13
CA VAL A 255 -8.99 6.76 -4.60
C VAL A 255 -10.38 6.98 -5.18
N PRO A 256 -10.49 7.58 -6.38
CA PRO A 256 -11.74 7.61 -7.09
C PRO A 256 -12.10 6.19 -7.54
N LEU A 257 -13.39 5.90 -7.62
CA LEU A 257 -13.96 4.67 -8.15
C LEU A 257 -15.30 4.98 -8.81
N VAL A 258 -15.36 4.83 -10.13
CA VAL A 258 -16.58 4.92 -10.93
C VAL A 258 -16.80 3.59 -11.62
N ILE A 259 -18.00 3.02 -11.45
CA ILE A 259 -18.35 1.74 -12.08
C ILE A 259 -19.57 1.91 -12.97
N TYR A 260 -19.42 1.57 -14.24
CA TYR A 260 -20.53 1.43 -15.17
C TYR A 260 -20.85 -0.06 -15.38
N ILE A 261 -22.08 -0.44 -15.07
CA ILE A 261 -22.64 -1.75 -15.43
C ILE A 261 -23.65 -1.49 -16.56
N PRO A 262 -23.60 -2.19 -17.71
CA PRO A 262 -24.61 -2.01 -18.75
C PRO A 262 -25.95 -2.65 -18.34
N PRO A 263 -27.09 -2.20 -18.90
CA PRO A 263 -28.41 -2.75 -18.55
C PRO A 263 -28.48 -4.28 -18.62
N LYS A 264 -27.80 -4.88 -19.61
CA LYS A 264 -27.69 -6.34 -19.80
C LYS A 264 -27.18 -7.10 -18.57
N PHE A 265 -26.32 -6.48 -17.75
CA PHE A 265 -25.70 -7.12 -16.58
C PHE A 265 -26.15 -6.51 -15.26
N ARG A 266 -27.27 -5.77 -15.23
CA ARG A 266 -27.74 -5.07 -14.03
C ARG A 266 -28.06 -6.02 -12.86
N THR A 267 -28.36 -7.29 -13.14
CA THR A 267 -28.55 -8.33 -12.11
C THR A 267 -27.28 -8.66 -11.32
N LEU A 268 -26.09 -8.33 -11.84
CA LEU A 268 -24.81 -8.46 -11.15
C LEU A 268 -24.47 -7.22 -10.31
N ALA A 269 -25.29 -6.18 -10.35
CA ALA A 269 -25.08 -4.97 -9.56
C ALA A 269 -25.47 -5.20 -8.09
N SER A 270 -24.84 -4.43 -7.20
CA SER A 270 -25.24 -4.39 -5.80
C SER A 270 -26.54 -3.60 -5.59
N SER A 271 -27.18 -3.82 -4.44
CA SER A 271 -28.46 -3.16 -4.10
C SER A 271 -28.38 -1.64 -4.03
N ASP A 272 -27.18 -1.09 -3.82
CA ASP A 272 -26.86 0.33 -3.76
C ASP A 272 -26.33 0.91 -5.08
N TYR A 273 -26.23 0.11 -6.15
CA TYR A 273 -25.90 0.62 -7.48
C TYR A 273 -27.00 1.55 -7.99
N ARG A 274 -26.64 2.75 -8.43
CA ARG A 274 -27.55 3.76 -9.00
C ARG A 274 -26.90 4.37 -10.23
N THR A 275 -27.56 4.30 -11.38
CA THR A 275 -27.14 5.05 -12.57
C THR A 275 -27.30 6.54 -12.27
N ASP A 276 -26.26 7.33 -12.59
CA ASP A 276 -26.20 8.76 -12.29
C ASP A 276 -26.38 9.01 -10.79
N GLY A 277 -25.65 8.24 -9.98
CA GLY A 277 -25.78 8.31 -8.53
C GLY A 277 -24.52 7.87 -7.81
N GLU A 278 -24.61 7.93 -6.49
CA GLU A 278 -23.51 7.70 -5.58
C GLU A 278 -23.79 6.51 -4.65
N SER A 279 -22.74 5.81 -4.25
CA SER A 279 -22.75 4.86 -3.15
C SER A 279 -21.77 5.31 -2.07
N ASP A 280 -22.25 5.36 -0.84
CA ASP A 280 -21.45 5.64 0.35
C ASP A 280 -20.82 4.38 0.96
N ARG A 281 -20.99 3.21 0.33
CA ARG A 281 -20.43 1.96 0.81
C ARG A 281 -18.91 2.04 0.89
N LEU A 282 -18.35 1.34 1.87
CA LEU A 282 -16.91 1.20 2.00
C LEU A 282 -16.41 0.12 1.04
N VAL A 283 -15.49 0.48 0.14
CA VAL A 283 -14.81 -0.40 -0.81
C VAL A 283 -13.31 -0.34 -0.57
N SER A 284 -12.63 -1.48 -0.65
CA SER A 284 -11.20 -1.60 -0.48
C SER A 284 -10.57 -2.31 -1.68
N PHE A 285 -9.31 -2.05 -2.00
CA PHE A 285 -8.60 -2.78 -3.06
C PHE A 285 -8.56 -4.29 -2.87
N VAL A 286 -8.52 -4.76 -1.62
CA VAL A 286 -8.60 -6.19 -1.32
C VAL A 286 -9.90 -6.81 -1.84
N ASP A 287 -10.97 -6.03 -2.03
CA ASP A 287 -12.27 -6.46 -2.52
C ASP A 287 -12.33 -6.61 -4.06
N PHE A 288 -11.36 -6.08 -4.80
CA PHE A 288 -11.41 -6.03 -6.27
C PHE A 288 -11.25 -7.41 -6.90
N ALA A 289 -10.28 -8.20 -6.46
CA ALA A 289 -10.08 -9.56 -6.95
C ALA A 289 -11.30 -10.46 -6.71
N PRO A 290 -11.85 -10.59 -5.48
CA PRO A 290 -13.05 -11.39 -5.27
C PRO A 290 -14.26 -10.83 -6.02
N THR A 291 -14.40 -9.51 -6.15
CA THR A 291 -15.47 -8.90 -6.97
C THR A 291 -15.35 -9.26 -8.45
N LEU A 292 -14.14 -9.24 -9.00
CA LEU A 292 -13.89 -9.61 -10.39
C LEU A 292 -14.20 -11.09 -10.65
N LEU A 293 -13.80 -11.99 -9.74
CA LEU A 293 -14.15 -13.41 -9.82
C LEU A 293 -15.66 -13.61 -9.74
N SER A 294 -16.32 -12.91 -8.82
CA SER A 294 -17.77 -12.95 -8.64
C SER A 294 -18.55 -12.48 -9.87
N LEU A 295 -18.08 -11.43 -10.55
CA LEU A 295 -18.64 -10.94 -11.82
C LEU A 295 -18.47 -11.96 -12.97
N ALA A 296 -17.43 -12.78 -12.92
CA ALA A 296 -17.18 -13.86 -13.88
C ALA A 296 -17.90 -15.17 -13.54
N GLY A 297 -18.70 -15.21 -12.46
CA GLY A 297 -19.38 -16.41 -11.96
C GLY A 297 -18.45 -17.40 -11.24
N ILE A 298 -17.26 -16.95 -10.83
CA ILE A 298 -16.26 -17.77 -10.13
C ILE A 298 -16.38 -17.46 -8.63
N GLU A 299 -16.55 -18.51 -7.81
CA GLU A 299 -16.51 -18.37 -6.36
C GLU A 299 -15.11 -17.91 -5.92
N PRO A 300 -15.00 -16.77 -5.18
CA PRO A 300 -13.71 -16.33 -4.68
C PRO A 300 -13.09 -17.37 -3.73
N PRO A 301 -11.80 -17.71 -3.87
CA PRO A 301 -11.16 -18.71 -3.04
C PRO A 301 -10.97 -18.21 -1.60
N GLU A 302 -11.02 -19.12 -0.62
CA GLU A 302 -11.00 -18.80 0.82
C GLU A 302 -9.81 -17.96 1.30
N HIS A 303 -8.65 -18.02 0.62
CA HIS A 303 -7.48 -17.24 1.00
C HIS A 303 -7.57 -15.77 0.61
N MET A 304 -8.46 -15.37 -0.31
CA MET A 304 -8.71 -13.96 -0.59
C MET A 304 -9.39 -13.33 0.63
N GLN A 305 -8.85 -12.21 1.10
CA GLN A 305 -9.24 -11.58 2.36
C GLN A 305 -10.22 -10.41 2.18
N GLY A 306 -10.55 -10.10 0.92
CA GLY A 306 -11.54 -9.09 0.57
C GLY A 306 -12.91 -9.71 0.30
N TYR A 307 -13.86 -8.83 0.05
CA TYR A 307 -15.27 -9.16 0.00
C TYR A 307 -15.83 -8.77 -1.36
N ALA A 308 -16.31 -9.75 -2.12
CA ALA A 308 -16.99 -9.45 -3.37
C ALA A 308 -18.17 -8.51 -3.09
N PHE A 309 -18.24 -7.40 -3.82
CA PHE A 309 -19.26 -6.37 -3.60
C PHE A 309 -20.20 -6.20 -4.80
N LEU A 310 -19.93 -6.91 -5.90
CA LEU A 310 -20.75 -7.09 -7.09
C LEU A 310 -20.70 -8.57 -7.52
N GLY A 311 -21.59 -8.96 -8.42
CA GLY A 311 -21.64 -10.29 -9.02
C GLY A 311 -22.36 -11.34 -8.17
N GLN A 312 -22.22 -12.60 -8.57
CA GLN A 312 -22.97 -13.73 -8.03
C GLN A 312 -22.69 -14.02 -6.55
N TYR A 313 -21.47 -13.79 -6.09
CA TYR A 313 -21.01 -14.08 -4.72
C TYR A 313 -20.86 -12.82 -3.88
N GLN A 314 -21.61 -11.76 -4.21
CA GLN A 314 -21.55 -10.51 -3.45
C GLN A 314 -21.92 -10.72 -1.97
N THR A 315 -21.27 -9.95 -1.11
CA THR A 315 -21.44 -10.00 0.35
C THR A 315 -22.03 -8.68 0.85
N LYS A 316 -22.40 -8.66 2.15
CA LYS A 316 -22.86 -7.44 2.79
C LYS A 316 -21.77 -6.35 2.79
N PRO A 317 -22.14 -5.05 2.75
CA PRO A 317 -21.19 -3.96 2.92
C PRO A 317 -20.35 -4.12 4.19
N GLN A 318 -19.08 -3.71 4.11
CA GLN A 318 -18.15 -3.76 5.24
C GLN A 318 -18.25 -2.47 6.07
N ASP A 319 -18.05 -2.60 7.37
CA ASP A 319 -18.15 -1.48 8.33
C ASP A 319 -16.84 -0.66 8.39
N TYR A 320 -15.72 -1.24 7.95
CA TYR A 320 -14.40 -0.65 8.07
C TYR A 320 -13.53 -0.85 6.83
N LEU A 321 -12.67 0.14 6.54
CA LEU A 321 -11.56 0.05 5.61
C LEU A 321 -10.25 0.05 6.38
N PHE A 322 -9.25 -0.69 5.89
CA PHE A 322 -7.96 -0.85 6.57
C PHE A 322 -6.82 -0.44 5.66
N GLY A 323 -5.90 0.37 6.17
CA GLY A 323 -4.70 0.81 5.47
C GLY A 323 -3.43 0.50 6.25
N PHE A 324 -2.29 0.54 5.56
CA PHE A 324 -1.00 0.34 6.20
C PHE A 324 0.12 1.12 5.51
N ARG A 325 1.21 1.30 6.25
CA ARG A 325 2.52 1.67 5.75
C ARG A 325 3.58 0.81 6.44
N GLY A 326 4.44 0.21 5.62
CA GLY A 326 5.69 -0.43 6.05
C GLY A 326 6.89 0.43 5.67
N ARG A 327 7.96 -0.25 5.21
CA ARG A 327 9.16 0.40 4.69
C ARG A 327 8.88 1.06 3.35
N MET A 328 9.20 2.35 3.25
CA MET A 328 9.12 3.13 2.02
C MET A 328 10.54 3.34 1.52
N ASP A 329 10.89 2.70 0.41
CA ASP A 329 12.27 2.64 -0.09
C ASP A 329 13.26 2.20 1.02
N GLU A 330 14.31 2.94 1.33
CA GLU A 330 15.27 2.58 2.38
C GLU A 330 14.82 2.91 3.82
N ARG A 331 13.63 3.50 4.02
CA ARG A 331 13.20 4.04 5.32
C ARG A 331 12.10 3.22 5.96
N TYR A 332 12.42 2.67 7.13
CA TYR A 332 11.49 1.87 7.93
C TYR A 332 10.48 2.73 8.69
N ASP A 333 9.23 2.27 8.69
CA ASP A 333 8.14 2.74 9.53
C ASP A 333 7.14 1.59 9.71
N LEU A 334 6.26 1.70 10.72
CA LEU A 334 5.17 0.77 10.93
C LEU A 334 3.93 1.54 11.36
N VAL A 335 3.03 1.74 10.40
CA VAL A 335 1.78 2.46 10.60
C VAL A 335 0.61 1.61 10.10
N ARG A 336 -0.48 1.62 10.86
CA ARG A 336 -1.74 0.96 10.50
C ARG A 336 -2.86 1.98 10.57
N SER A 337 -3.81 1.94 9.65
CA SER A 337 -4.98 2.82 9.68
C SER A 337 -6.26 2.03 9.53
N VAL A 338 -7.33 2.53 10.13
CA VAL A 338 -8.69 2.02 9.92
C VAL A 338 -9.63 3.20 9.86
N ARG A 339 -10.66 3.11 9.02
CA ARG A 339 -11.75 4.08 9.03
C ARG A 339 -13.10 3.41 8.99
N ASN A 340 -14.08 4.07 9.59
CA ASN A 340 -15.48 3.87 9.23
C ASN A 340 -15.89 4.91 8.16
N LYS A 341 -17.19 5.13 7.96
CA LYS A 341 -17.68 6.12 6.98
C LYS A 341 -17.18 7.55 7.22
N ARG A 342 -16.84 7.92 8.46
CA ARG A 342 -16.53 9.32 8.83
C ARG A 342 -15.14 9.51 9.46
N PHE A 343 -14.75 8.64 10.37
CA PHE A 343 -13.56 8.82 11.19
C PHE A 343 -12.41 7.93 10.71
N VAL A 344 -11.19 8.45 10.80
CA VAL A 344 -9.94 7.73 10.51
C VAL A 344 -9.13 7.64 11.79
N TYR A 345 -8.73 6.42 12.14
CA TYR A 345 -7.80 6.13 13.23
C TYR A 345 -6.46 5.65 12.68
N ILE A 346 -5.36 6.20 13.19
CA ILE A 346 -4.00 5.86 12.77
C ILE A 346 -3.16 5.40 13.97
N ARG A 347 -2.68 4.16 13.81
CA ARG A 347 -1.74 3.36 14.58
C ARG A 347 -0.26 3.66 14.33
N ASN A 348 0.44 4.51 15.10
CA ASN A 348 1.89 4.67 14.97
C ASN A 348 2.67 3.78 15.95
N TYR A 349 3.33 2.73 15.45
CA TYR A 349 4.12 1.83 16.30
C TYR A 349 5.59 2.25 16.43
N MET A 350 6.03 3.23 15.63
CA MET A 350 7.36 3.85 15.73
C MET A 350 7.26 5.37 15.97
N PRO A 351 6.63 5.83 17.08
CA PRO A 351 6.34 7.25 17.29
C PRO A 351 7.58 8.13 17.50
N HIS A 352 8.71 7.52 17.90
CA HIS A 352 10.01 8.17 18.02
C HIS A 352 10.63 8.63 16.68
N LYS A 353 10.01 8.26 15.55
CA LYS A 353 10.42 8.69 14.21
C LYS A 353 9.60 9.89 13.77
N GLU A 354 10.24 10.80 13.04
CA GLU A 354 9.53 11.90 12.37
C GLU A 354 8.54 11.37 11.31
N TYR A 355 7.46 12.11 11.05
CA TYR A 355 6.52 11.76 9.99
C TYR A 355 7.22 11.72 8.63
N GLY A 356 7.86 12.83 8.25
CA GLY A 356 8.53 13.11 6.99
C GLY A 356 10.01 12.72 7.00
N GLN A 357 10.29 11.42 7.03
CA GLN A 357 11.67 10.92 6.89
C GLN A 357 12.28 11.31 5.53
N TYR A 358 13.59 11.56 5.50
CA TYR A 358 14.29 11.85 4.23
C TYR A 358 14.26 10.65 3.29
N LEU A 359 13.59 10.85 2.15
CA LEU A 359 13.48 9.91 1.04
C LEU A 359 13.91 10.62 -0.24
N ASN A 360 15.00 10.18 -0.85
CA ASN A 360 15.60 10.87 -2.00
C ASN A 360 14.58 11.16 -3.11
N TYR A 361 13.71 10.19 -3.42
CA TYR A 361 12.73 10.36 -4.51
C TYR A 361 11.65 11.41 -4.18
N MET A 362 11.21 11.49 -2.92
CA MET A 362 10.24 12.50 -2.46
C MET A 362 10.87 13.90 -2.44
N PHE A 363 12.15 13.99 -2.09
CA PHE A 363 12.91 15.24 -2.04
C PHE A 363 13.25 15.82 -3.42
N GLN A 364 12.91 15.13 -4.51
CA GLN A 364 12.99 15.69 -5.86
C GLN A 364 11.78 16.57 -6.21
N THR A 365 10.70 16.55 -5.41
CA THR A 365 9.53 17.40 -5.62
C THR A 365 9.78 18.80 -5.03
N PRO A 366 9.59 19.89 -5.80
CA PRO A 366 9.79 21.27 -5.32
C PRO A 366 9.01 21.60 -4.04
N THR A 367 7.74 21.18 -3.94
CA THR A 367 6.93 21.28 -2.70
C THR A 367 7.66 20.71 -1.48
N THR A 368 8.25 19.51 -1.57
CA THR A 368 8.99 18.91 -0.45
C THR A 368 10.19 19.76 -0.05
N GLN A 369 10.93 20.28 -1.04
CA GLN A 369 12.15 21.05 -0.83
C GLN A 369 11.86 22.38 -0.14
N VAL A 370 10.89 23.14 -0.66
CA VAL A 370 10.51 24.43 -0.08
C VAL A 370 9.92 24.23 1.32
N TRP A 371 9.09 23.20 1.51
CA TRP A 371 8.50 22.88 2.81
C TRP A 371 9.56 22.54 3.85
N LYS A 372 10.54 21.70 3.50
CA LYS A 372 11.64 21.39 4.42
C LYS A 372 12.52 22.60 4.72
N ARG A 373 12.85 23.41 3.71
CA ARG A 373 13.67 24.62 3.87
C ARG A 373 13.02 25.60 4.85
N MET A 374 11.71 25.86 4.69
CA MET A 374 10.98 26.77 5.57
C MET A 374 10.90 26.23 7.00
N TYR A 375 10.72 24.91 7.17
CA TYR A 375 10.78 24.29 8.51
C TYR A 375 12.14 24.51 9.18
N ASP A 376 13.23 24.25 8.45
CA ASP A 376 14.59 24.43 8.97
C ASP A 376 14.94 25.89 9.28
N ALA A 377 14.30 26.84 8.60
CA ALA A 377 14.43 28.27 8.85
C ALA A 377 13.53 28.78 10.00
N GLY A 378 12.65 27.94 10.55
CA GLY A 378 11.68 28.35 11.58
C GLY A 378 10.55 29.24 11.04
N GLU A 379 10.27 29.18 9.74
CA GLU A 379 9.28 30.02 9.06
C GLU A 379 7.86 29.44 9.08
N LEU A 380 7.69 28.19 9.51
CA LEU A 380 6.40 27.49 9.53
C LEU A 380 5.73 27.56 10.91
N VAL A 381 4.40 27.47 10.89
CA VAL A 381 3.56 27.32 12.09
C VAL A 381 2.71 26.05 11.99
N PRO A 382 2.27 25.45 13.11
CA PRO A 382 1.30 24.37 13.08
C PRO A 382 0.05 24.72 12.24
N PRO A 383 -0.47 23.79 11.41
CA PRO A 383 -0.09 22.38 11.31
C PRO A 383 1.04 22.07 10.31
N GLN A 384 1.64 23.08 9.67
CA GLN A 384 2.66 22.89 8.62
C GLN A 384 3.99 22.34 9.17
N THR A 385 4.24 22.47 10.47
CA THR A 385 5.43 21.92 11.11
C THR A 385 5.33 20.42 11.36
N TYR A 386 4.11 19.88 11.58
CA TYR A 386 3.89 18.52 12.06
C TYR A 386 4.58 17.46 11.22
N PHE A 387 4.59 17.60 9.88
CA PHE A 387 5.21 16.61 9.01
C PHE A 387 6.72 16.44 9.24
N TRP A 388 7.39 17.41 9.85
CA TRP A 388 8.83 17.36 10.14
C TRP A 388 9.14 17.08 11.62
N GLU A 389 8.11 16.81 12.41
CA GLU A 389 8.18 16.47 13.83
C GLU A 389 8.00 14.97 14.06
N THR A 390 8.26 14.50 15.28
CA THR A 390 7.87 13.15 15.74
C THR A 390 6.36 13.04 15.89
N LYS A 391 5.84 11.82 15.84
CA LYS A 391 4.41 11.54 15.83
C LYS A 391 3.90 10.95 17.15
N PRO A 392 2.62 11.17 17.52
CA PRO A 392 2.02 10.50 18.65
C PRO A 392 1.78 9.02 18.32
N SER A 393 1.59 8.21 19.36
CA SER A 393 1.31 6.78 19.25
C SER A 393 -0.02 6.47 18.56
N GLU A 394 -0.98 7.40 18.66
CA GLU A 394 -2.34 7.27 18.19
C GLU A 394 -2.84 8.60 17.62
N GLU A 395 -3.58 8.53 16.53
CA GLU A 395 -4.25 9.69 15.92
C GLU A 395 -5.69 9.34 15.56
N LEU A 396 -6.61 10.29 15.74
CA LEU A 396 -8.02 10.17 15.34
C LEU A 396 -8.46 11.45 14.63
N TYR A 397 -9.10 11.32 13.47
CA TYR A 397 -9.56 12.45 12.66
C TYR A 397 -11.02 12.29 12.25
N ASP A 398 -11.73 13.41 12.15
CA ASP A 398 -13.10 13.50 11.64
C ASP A 398 -13.09 14.10 10.23
N LEU A 399 -13.26 13.27 9.20
CA LEU A 399 -13.14 13.72 7.80
C LEU A 399 -14.22 14.73 7.39
N GLN A 400 -15.33 14.83 8.12
CA GLN A 400 -16.37 15.83 7.82
C GLN A 400 -16.02 17.22 8.33
N LYS A 401 -15.23 17.32 9.41
CA LYS A 401 -14.81 18.60 10.01
C LYS A 401 -13.37 18.97 9.66
N ASP A 402 -12.56 17.99 9.28
CA ASP A 402 -11.13 18.11 9.05
C ASP A 402 -10.66 17.16 7.94
N GLN A 403 -10.92 17.56 6.69
CA GLN A 403 -10.50 16.80 5.50
C GLN A 403 -8.99 16.64 5.35
N ASP A 404 -8.20 17.54 5.96
CA ASP A 404 -6.74 17.51 5.89
C ASP A 404 -6.11 16.68 7.01
N GLU A 405 -6.91 16.17 7.96
CA GLU A 405 -6.46 15.33 9.07
C GLU A 405 -5.29 16.00 9.84
N VAL A 406 -5.50 17.25 10.27
CA VAL A 406 -4.52 18.07 11.01
C VAL A 406 -4.93 18.33 12.47
N LYS A 407 -6.17 18.02 12.86
CA LYS A 407 -6.69 18.14 14.22
C LYS A 407 -6.86 16.75 14.84
N ASN A 408 -5.84 16.30 15.58
CA ASN A 408 -5.90 15.01 16.27
C ASN A 408 -6.90 15.06 17.44
N LEU A 409 -7.87 14.15 17.43
CA LEU A 409 -8.97 14.05 18.41
C LEU A 409 -8.74 12.98 19.49
N VAL A 410 -7.54 12.40 19.59
CA VAL A 410 -7.25 11.29 20.51
C VAL A 410 -7.51 11.65 21.98
N ASP A 411 -7.27 12.90 22.36
CA ASP A 411 -7.48 13.43 23.73
C ASP A 411 -8.89 14.03 23.94
N SER A 412 -9.78 13.94 22.95
CA SER A 412 -11.13 14.49 23.06
C SER A 412 -12.04 13.54 23.84
N ASP A 413 -12.62 14.02 24.94
CA ASP A 413 -13.59 13.26 25.75
C ASP A 413 -14.82 12.83 24.94
N GLU A 414 -15.31 13.70 24.04
CA GLU A 414 -16.45 13.42 23.15
C GLU A 414 -16.20 12.23 22.20
N HIS A 415 -14.95 12.04 21.78
CA HIS A 415 -14.59 11.08 20.73
C HIS A 415 -14.05 9.75 21.26
N GLN A 416 -14.00 9.55 22.59
CA GLN A 416 -13.48 8.31 23.18
C GLN A 416 -14.26 7.06 22.73
N GLY A 417 -15.57 7.18 22.48
CA GLY A 417 -16.39 6.08 21.96
C GLY A 417 -15.90 5.57 20.61
N VAL A 418 -15.76 6.45 19.62
CA VAL A 418 -15.30 6.08 18.27
C VAL A 418 -13.80 5.73 18.24
N LEU A 419 -12.99 6.35 19.09
CA LEU A 419 -11.59 5.97 19.27
C LEU A 419 -11.47 4.50 19.68
N ASN A 420 -12.23 4.09 20.71
CA ASN A 420 -12.23 2.70 21.19
C ASN A 420 -12.77 1.72 20.17
N GLU A 421 -13.82 2.09 19.43
CA GLU A 421 -14.37 1.30 18.32
C GLU A 421 -13.31 1.00 17.27
N LEU A 422 -12.70 2.05 16.71
CA LEU A 422 -11.72 1.92 15.63
C LEU A 422 -10.42 1.25 16.10
N ARG A 423 -9.94 1.56 17.31
CA ARG A 423 -8.80 0.86 17.92
C ARG A 423 -9.06 -0.65 17.99
N LYS A 424 -10.25 -1.06 18.45
CA LYS A 424 -10.64 -2.47 18.53
C LYS A 424 -10.71 -3.11 17.13
N ALA A 425 -11.35 -2.44 16.17
CA ALA A 425 -11.46 -2.93 14.80
C ALA A 425 -10.08 -3.13 14.15
N GLN A 426 -9.15 -2.18 14.33
CA GLN A 426 -7.77 -2.32 13.85
C GLN A 426 -7.09 -3.53 14.49
N HIS A 427 -7.07 -3.61 15.82
CA HIS A 427 -6.37 -4.69 16.54
C HIS A 427 -6.91 -6.08 16.16
N GLN A 428 -8.23 -6.22 16.03
CA GLN A 428 -8.85 -7.46 15.55
C GLN A 428 -8.43 -7.82 14.14
N LYS A 429 -8.32 -6.83 13.23
CA LYS A 429 -7.85 -7.09 11.87
C LYS A 429 -6.40 -7.57 11.84
N LEU A 430 -5.51 -6.97 12.63
CA LEU A 430 -4.09 -7.37 12.69
C LEU A 430 -3.93 -8.83 13.08
N LEU A 431 -4.67 -9.27 14.11
CA LEU A 431 -4.69 -10.67 14.53
C LEU A 431 -5.30 -11.58 13.46
N ALA A 432 -6.44 -11.18 12.87
CA ALA A 432 -7.16 -12.00 11.90
C ALA A 432 -6.35 -12.28 10.62
N ILE A 433 -5.59 -11.29 10.13
CA ILE A 433 -4.77 -11.46 8.93
C ILE A 433 -3.38 -12.01 9.22
N ARG A 434 -3.02 -12.19 10.49
CA ARG A 434 -1.67 -12.54 10.95
C ARG A 434 -0.61 -11.59 10.37
N ASP A 435 -0.78 -10.30 10.65
CA ASP A 435 0.05 -9.21 10.10
C ASP A 435 1.55 -9.41 10.41
N LEU A 436 2.34 -9.79 9.40
CA LEU A 436 3.77 -10.06 9.51
C LEU A 436 4.62 -8.82 9.74
N GLY A 437 4.09 -7.62 9.55
CA GLY A 437 4.88 -6.41 9.63
C GLY A 437 5.43 -6.13 11.03
N PHE A 438 4.91 -6.79 12.07
CA PHE A 438 5.46 -6.71 13.42
C PHE A 438 6.72 -7.57 13.62
N MET A 439 7.10 -8.39 12.64
CA MET A 439 8.39 -9.05 12.58
C MET A 439 9.39 -8.16 11.82
N PRO A 440 10.63 -7.97 12.30
CA PRO A 440 11.63 -7.22 11.54
C PRO A 440 11.86 -7.88 10.17
N GLU A 441 11.99 -7.08 9.11
CA GLU A 441 12.12 -7.58 7.72
C GLU A 441 13.26 -8.61 7.56
N ALA A 442 14.38 -8.41 8.28
CA ALA A 442 15.47 -9.38 8.30
C ALA A 442 15.07 -10.75 8.87
N GLU A 443 14.24 -10.78 9.92
CA GLU A 443 13.74 -12.03 10.52
C GLU A 443 12.70 -12.71 9.63
N ILE A 444 11.83 -11.94 8.95
CA ILE A 444 10.87 -12.47 7.96
C ILE A 444 11.63 -13.30 6.92
N HIS A 445 12.68 -12.72 6.32
CA HIS A 445 13.44 -13.39 5.28
C HIS A 445 14.32 -14.53 5.81
N ARG A 446 14.87 -14.41 7.03
CA ARG A 446 15.67 -15.48 7.65
C ARG A 446 14.81 -16.69 7.97
N LEU A 447 13.64 -16.49 8.59
CA LEU A 447 12.73 -17.56 8.98
C LEU A 447 12.03 -18.20 7.79
N ALA A 448 11.68 -17.41 6.77
CA ALA A 448 11.09 -17.93 5.55
C ALA A 448 12.06 -18.84 4.77
N ASP A 449 13.37 -18.63 4.89
CA ASP A 449 14.41 -19.46 4.27
C ASP A 449 14.15 -19.75 2.78
N GLY A 450 13.84 -18.68 2.02
CA GLY A 450 13.54 -18.75 0.60
C GLY A 450 12.16 -19.32 0.23
N LYS A 451 11.30 -19.65 1.21
CA LYS A 451 9.88 -19.98 1.05
C LYS A 451 9.01 -18.72 1.14
N ALA A 452 7.69 -18.90 1.00
CA ALA A 452 6.73 -17.81 1.15
C ALA A 452 6.62 -17.37 2.62
N PRO A 453 6.81 -16.06 2.94
CA PRO A 453 6.69 -15.57 4.31
C PRO A 453 5.33 -15.82 4.96
N TYR A 454 4.26 -15.87 4.15
CA TYR A 454 2.91 -16.25 4.61
C TYR A 454 2.90 -17.53 5.46
N LEU A 455 3.74 -18.52 5.12
CA LEU A 455 3.82 -19.79 5.87
C LEU A 455 4.35 -19.58 7.29
N ILE A 456 5.32 -18.68 7.46
CA ILE A 456 5.86 -18.30 8.78
C ILE A 456 4.80 -17.53 9.57
N GLY A 457 4.06 -16.64 8.92
CA GLY A 457 2.99 -15.88 9.56
C GLY A 457 1.90 -16.78 10.15
N HIS A 458 1.70 -17.98 9.60
CA HIS A 458 0.71 -18.96 10.05
C HIS A 458 1.28 -20.07 10.94
N ASP A 459 2.57 -19.99 11.28
CA ASP A 459 3.21 -20.86 12.26
C ASP A 459 3.23 -20.13 13.61
N SER A 460 2.47 -20.62 14.59
CA SER A 460 2.34 -19.95 15.89
C SER A 460 3.53 -20.20 16.83
N GLU A 461 4.39 -21.18 16.54
CA GLU A 461 5.62 -21.40 17.30
C GLU A 461 6.69 -20.42 16.84
N LEU A 462 6.84 -20.24 15.52
CA LEU A 462 7.78 -19.27 14.95
C LEU A 462 7.30 -17.82 15.11
N TYR A 463 5.98 -17.60 15.01
CA TYR A 463 5.38 -16.28 15.08
C TYR A 463 4.18 -16.21 16.05
N PRO A 464 4.46 -16.09 17.37
CA PRO A 464 3.46 -15.86 18.42
C PRO A 464 2.94 -14.42 18.35
N LEU A 465 2.10 -14.13 17.34
CA LEU A 465 1.62 -12.78 17.06
C LEU A 465 0.92 -12.10 18.26
N PRO A 466 0.06 -12.75 19.07
CA PRO A 466 -0.55 -12.08 20.22
C PRO A 466 0.47 -11.51 21.21
N GLU A 467 1.53 -12.26 21.52
CA GLU A 467 2.62 -11.88 22.41
C GLU A 467 3.46 -10.76 21.80
N VAL A 468 3.80 -10.90 20.50
CA VAL A 468 4.51 -9.88 19.73
C VAL A 468 3.72 -8.57 19.70
N LEU A 469 2.43 -8.62 19.41
CA LEU A 469 1.56 -7.44 19.31
C LEU A 469 1.39 -6.76 20.67
N SER A 470 1.22 -7.54 21.74
CA SER A 470 1.19 -7.03 23.11
C SER A 470 2.48 -6.26 23.45
N MET A 471 3.65 -6.83 23.13
CA MET A 471 4.94 -6.16 23.35
C MET A 471 5.10 -4.93 22.45
N ALA A 472 4.65 -4.97 21.19
CA ALA A 472 4.68 -3.83 20.28
C ALA A 472 3.78 -2.68 20.74
N ASP A 473 2.59 -3.00 21.26
CA ASP A 473 1.68 -2.01 21.85
C ASP A 473 2.27 -1.40 23.11
N LEU A 474 2.83 -2.22 24.00
CA LEU A 474 3.54 -1.74 25.18
C LEU A 474 4.70 -0.83 24.81
N ALA A 475 5.54 -1.26 23.86
CA ALA A 475 6.70 -0.52 23.37
C ALA A 475 6.30 0.86 22.83
N SER A 476 5.27 0.89 21.97
CA SER A 476 4.82 2.11 21.30
C SER A 476 3.82 2.95 22.10
N SER A 477 3.32 2.49 23.25
CA SER A 477 2.40 3.27 24.09
C SER A 477 3.01 4.53 24.72
N GLN A 478 4.34 4.63 24.78
CA GLN A 478 5.10 5.67 25.50
C GLN A 478 4.78 5.80 27.00
N LYS A 479 3.96 4.89 27.57
CA LYS A 479 3.65 4.89 29.01
C LYS A 479 4.91 4.68 29.84
N THR A 480 5.06 5.46 30.91
CA THR A 480 6.24 5.48 31.78
C THR A 480 6.35 4.26 32.69
N ASN A 481 5.24 3.58 32.98
CA ASN A 481 5.17 2.43 33.91
C ASN A 481 5.41 1.06 33.27
N ALA A 482 5.88 1.00 32.02
CA ALA A 482 6.06 -0.24 31.25
C ALA A 482 7.44 -0.92 31.42
N GLN A 483 8.29 -0.40 32.31
CA GLN A 483 9.71 -0.76 32.34
C GLN A 483 9.97 -2.21 32.75
N ALA A 484 9.20 -2.74 33.71
CA ALA A 484 9.40 -4.09 34.21
C ALA A 484 9.12 -5.13 33.12
N GLU A 485 8.03 -4.92 32.38
CA GLU A 485 7.58 -5.77 31.28
C GLU A 485 8.54 -5.69 30.09
N LEU A 486 9.07 -4.51 29.76
CA LEU A 486 10.11 -4.37 28.74
C LEU A 486 11.42 -5.07 29.14
N LEU A 487 11.83 -4.99 30.41
CA LEU A 487 13.01 -5.71 30.90
C LEU A 487 12.82 -7.23 30.86
N ALA A 488 11.61 -7.73 31.13
CA ALA A 488 11.26 -9.14 30.98
C ALA A 488 11.29 -9.53 29.49
N GLY A 489 10.71 -8.72 28.62
CA GLY A 489 10.70 -8.94 27.17
C GLY A 489 12.08 -9.00 26.53
N LEU A 490 13.10 -8.32 27.06
CA LEU A 490 14.49 -8.45 26.59
C LEU A 490 15.11 -9.84 26.83
N LYS A 491 14.45 -10.70 27.63
CA LYS A 491 14.90 -12.07 27.95
C LYS A 491 13.99 -13.14 27.35
N ASP A 492 13.00 -12.74 26.56
CA ASP A 492 12.05 -13.66 25.93
C ASP A 492 12.77 -14.64 24.99
N GLU A 493 12.25 -15.86 24.83
CA GLU A 493 12.83 -16.85 23.93
C GLU A 493 12.66 -16.42 22.45
N ASN A 494 11.56 -15.71 22.15
CA ASN A 494 11.26 -15.22 20.81
C ASN A 494 12.02 -13.90 20.51
N ASP A 495 12.76 -13.88 19.41
CA ASP A 495 13.57 -12.73 19.02
C ASP A 495 12.75 -11.50 18.60
N VAL A 496 11.54 -11.69 18.09
CA VAL A 496 10.62 -10.59 17.75
C VAL A 496 10.09 -9.89 19.00
N VAL A 497 9.81 -10.64 20.08
CA VAL A 497 9.46 -10.05 21.38
C VAL A 497 10.63 -9.25 21.94
N ARG A 498 11.85 -9.82 21.91
CA ARG A 498 13.06 -9.09 22.32
C ARG A 498 13.31 -7.82 21.50
N TYR A 499 13.04 -7.87 20.19
CA TYR A 499 13.15 -6.70 19.30
C TYR A 499 12.22 -5.57 19.75
N TRP A 500 10.94 -5.87 20.02
CA TRP A 500 9.99 -4.86 20.48
C TRP A 500 10.29 -4.36 21.88
N ALA A 501 10.81 -5.22 22.77
CA ALA A 501 11.26 -4.80 24.08
C ALA A 501 12.42 -3.78 24.00
N ALA A 502 13.43 -4.05 23.17
CA ALA A 502 14.51 -3.10 22.89
C ALA A 502 13.99 -1.80 22.24
N MET A 503 13.04 -1.91 21.31
CA MET A 503 12.37 -0.78 20.66
C MET A 503 11.62 0.08 21.68
N GLY A 504 10.98 -0.53 22.68
CA GLY A 504 10.27 0.18 23.75
C GLY A 504 11.18 1.09 24.58
N PHE A 505 12.43 0.68 24.81
CA PHE A 505 13.44 1.54 25.44
C PHE A 505 13.90 2.66 24.51
N LEU A 506 14.18 2.35 23.23
CA LEU A 506 14.53 3.36 22.23
C LEU A 506 13.45 4.45 22.12
N ILE A 507 12.18 4.04 22.08
CA ILE A 507 11.02 4.94 21.99
C ILE A 507 10.92 5.90 23.18
N ARG A 508 11.17 5.40 24.40
CA ARG A 508 11.09 6.20 25.64
C ARG A 508 12.29 7.12 25.85
N GLY A 509 13.35 6.93 25.08
CA GLY A 509 14.49 7.83 25.03
C GLY A 509 15.38 7.77 26.27
N LYS A 510 15.96 8.94 26.63
CA LYS A 510 17.17 9.01 27.44
C LYS A 510 17.09 8.30 28.79
N GLN A 511 16.08 8.64 29.59
CA GLN A 511 15.96 8.11 30.95
C GLN A 511 15.78 6.59 30.94
N ALA A 512 14.89 6.07 30.08
CA ALA A 512 14.60 4.65 30.00
C ALA A 512 15.82 3.84 29.53
N VAL A 513 16.54 4.32 28.51
CA VAL A 513 17.75 3.67 28.02
C VAL A 513 18.85 3.63 29.08
N GLN A 514 19.06 4.72 29.81
CA GLN A 514 20.10 4.77 30.84
C GLN A 514 19.83 3.81 32.00
N GLN A 515 18.57 3.65 32.39
CA GLN A 515 18.17 2.70 33.43
C GLN A 515 18.29 1.23 32.97
N ALA A 516 18.06 0.95 31.68
CA ALA A 516 18.20 -0.39 31.10
C ALA A 516 19.57 -0.64 30.44
N ALA A 517 20.56 0.24 30.65
CA ALA A 517 21.83 0.18 29.95
C ALA A 517 22.56 -1.17 30.11
N PRO A 518 22.60 -1.82 31.31
CA PRO A 518 23.23 -3.14 31.44
C PRO A 518 22.59 -4.21 30.53
N GLN A 519 21.26 -4.22 30.43
CA GLN A 519 20.49 -5.17 29.63
C GLN A 519 20.62 -4.87 28.14
N LEU A 520 20.60 -3.60 27.75
CA LEU A 520 20.82 -3.19 26.36
C LEU A 520 22.25 -3.49 25.90
N ARG A 521 23.25 -3.36 26.78
CA ARG A 521 24.64 -3.78 26.47
C ARG A 521 24.72 -5.28 26.23
N ALA A 522 24.03 -6.09 27.05
CA ALA A 522 23.94 -7.53 26.81
C ALA A 522 23.27 -7.84 25.46
N ALA A 523 22.22 -7.10 25.10
CA ALA A 523 21.53 -7.23 23.83
C ALA A 523 22.38 -6.87 22.59
N LEU A 524 23.53 -6.19 22.75
CA LEU A 524 24.50 -6.01 21.65
C LEU A 524 25.10 -7.34 21.16
N GLN A 525 24.99 -8.41 21.97
CA GLN A 525 25.42 -9.77 21.66
C GLN A 525 24.25 -10.73 21.39
N ASP A 526 23.03 -10.23 21.18
CA ASP A 526 21.86 -11.06 20.89
C ASP A 526 22.04 -11.92 19.62
N SER A 527 21.43 -13.11 19.59
CA SER A 527 21.46 -13.97 18.42
C SER A 527 20.77 -13.34 17.20
N SER A 528 19.75 -12.50 17.43
CA SER A 528 19.11 -11.70 16.38
C SER A 528 19.91 -10.42 16.12
N LYS A 529 20.33 -10.26 14.87
CA LYS A 529 20.97 -9.02 14.40
C LYS A 529 20.00 -7.83 14.44
N SER A 530 18.69 -8.08 14.31
CA SER A 530 17.66 -7.05 14.42
C SER A 530 17.57 -6.48 15.84
N VAL A 531 17.62 -7.34 16.86
CA VAL A 531 17.69 -6.92 18.27
C VAL A 531 18.96 -6.11 18.54
N ARG A 532 20.11 -6.60 18.05
CA ARG A 532 21.40 -5.90 18.17
C ARG A 532 21.36 -4.48 17.57
N CYS A 533 20.76 -4.31 16.39
CA CYS A 533 20.60 -3.00 15.77
C CYS A 533 19.80 -2.02 16.63
N ILE A 534 18.67 -2.45 17.21
CA ILE A 534 17.83 -1.56 18.03
C ILE A 534 18.50 -1.23 19.37
N ALA A 535 19.11 -2.22 20.03
CA ALA A 535 19.88 -1.99 21.25
C ALA A 535 21.05 -1.01 21.00
N ALA A 536 21.74 -1.17 19.88
CA ALA A 536 22.84 -0.29 19.47
C ALA A 536 22.38 1.13 19.14
N GLU A 537 21.23 1.30 18.46
CA GLU A 537 20.65 2.63 18.25
C GLU A 537 20.27 3.29 19.58
N ALA A 538 19.61 2.56 20.48
CA ALA A 538 19.21 3.07 21.79
C ALA A 538 20.42 3.58 22.59
N LEU A 539 21.43 2.73 22.77
CA LEU A 539 22.69 3.06 23.45
C LEU A 539 23.44 4.20 22.73
N GLY A 540 23.52 4.13 21.41
CA GLY A 540 24.14 5.13 20.55
C GLY A 540 23.52 6.52 20.69
N ARG A 541 22.19 6.59 20.83
CA ARG A 541 21.47 7.87 20.97
C ARG A 541 21.52 8.42 22.39
N TYR A 542 21.43 7.55 23.39
CA TYR A 542 21.04 7.97 24.75
C TYR A 542 21.95 7.49 25.89
N GLY A 543 22.86 6.55 25.63
CA GLY A 543 23.80 6.05 26.61
C GLY A 543 24.93 7.02 26.96
N ASN A 544 25.86 6.56 27.79
CA ASN A 544 27.09 7.30 28.08
C ASN A 544 28.10 7.19 26.92
N GLN A 545 29.29 7.81 27.01
CA GLN A 545 30.25 7.78 25.90
C GLN A 545 30.71 6.36 25.51
N GLN A 546 30.86 5.46 26.47
CA GLN A 546 31.20 4.06 26.20
C GLN A 546 30.07 3.35 25.44
N ASP A 547 28.82 3.60 25.83
CA ASP A 547 27.63 3.09 25.15
C ASP A 547 27.51 3.63 23.72
N VAL A 548 27.82 4.91 23.53
CA VAL A 548 27.84 5.53 22.21
C VAL A 548 28.85 4.84 21.30
N ASN A 549 30.07 4.63 21.79
CA ASN A 549 31.11 3.95 21.01
C ASN A 549 30.70 2.51 20.66
N ALA A 550 30.23 1.73 21.65
CA ALA A 550 29.78 0.36 21.45
C ALA A 550 28.58 0.26 20.49
N GLY A 551 27.63 1.20 20.57
CA GLY A 551 26.49 1.30 19.66
C GLY A 551 26.93 1.59 18.22
N VAL A 552 27.82 2.57 18.03
CA VAL A 552 28.38 2.91 16.71
C VAL A 552 29.14 1.72 16.12
N GLU A 553 30.02 1.08 16.89
CA GLU A 553 30.80 -0.10 16.47
C GLU A 553 29.89 -1.27 16.08
N THR A 554 28.84 -1.51 16.85
CA THR A 554 27.87 -2.58 16.55
C THR A 554 27.15 -2.29 15.24
N LEU A 555 26.61 -1.08 15.07
CA LEU A 555 25.85 -0.71 13.87
C LEU A 555 26.74 -0.76 12.61
N ILE A 556 27.95 -0.19 12.65
CA ILE A 556 28.84 -0.22 11.48
C ILE A 556 29.28 -1.65 11.13
N SER A 557 29.45 -2.52 12.14
CA SER A 557 29.80 -3.93 11.90
C SER A 557 28.69 -4.72 11.19
N LEU A 558 27.43 -4.31 11.37
CA LEU A 558 26.23 -4.92 10.78
C LEU A 558 25.80 -4.24 9.46
N ALA A 559 26.40 -3.10 9.12
CA ALA A 559 26.04 -2.30 7.94
C ALA A 559 26.54 -2.90 6.60
N ASN A 560 27.28 -4.02 6.62
CA ASN A 560 27.81 -4.64 5.42
C ASN A 560 26.80 -5.59 4.77
N GLN A 561 26.10 -5.12 3.73
CA GLN A 561 25.07 -5.91 3.04
C GLN A 561 25.57 -7.21 2.39
N LYS A 562 26.86 -7.35 2.08
CA LYS A 562 27.43 -8.58 1.52
C LYS A 562 27.73 -9.63 2.59
N LYS A 563 27.92 -9.19 3.84
CA LYS A 563 28.24 -10.06 4.98
C LYS A 563 27.00 -10.40 5.79
N ASP A 564 26.18 -9.40 6.12
CA ASP A 564 25.08 -9.53 7.07
C ASP A 564 23.71 -9.56 6.40
N GLY A 565 23.66 -9.39 5.08
CA GLY A 565 22.44 -9.34 4.29
C GLY A 565 21.87 -7.92 4.18
N LEU A 566 21.06 -7.70 3.14
CA LEU A 566 20.50 -6.40 2.80
C LEU A 566 19.71 -5.77 3.96
N TYR A 567 18.77 -6.52 4.53
CA TYR A 567 17.80 -5.99 5.48
C TYR A 567 18.44 -5.60 6.83
N VAL A 568 19.40 -6.40 7.30
CA VAL A 568 20.20 -6.08 8.49
C VAL A 568 21.03 -4.82 8.23
N ALA A 569 21.72 -4.75 7.09
CA ALA A 569 22.54 -3.60 6.73
C ALA A 569 21.71 -2.30 6.64
N MET A 570 20.53 -2.37 6.03
CA MET A 570 19.60 -1.24 5.96
C MET A 570 19.11 -0.80 7.34
N LEU A 571 18.78 -1.74 8.23
CA LEU A 571 18.36 -1.41 9.59
C LEU A 571 19.50 -0.74 10.38
N ALA A 572 20.71 -1.28 10.28
CA ALA A 572 21.89 -0.73 10.94
C ALA A 572 22.25 0.69 10.42
N LEU A 573 22.19 0.90 9.11
CA LEU A 573 22.46 2.21 8.50
C LEU A 573 21.41 3.27 8.86
N ASN A 574 20.13 2.88 8.98
CA ASN A 574 19.12 3.79 9.52
C ASN A 574 19.42 4.16 10.98
N GLY A 575 19.89 3.21 11.79
CA GLY A 575 20.36 3.48 13.15
C GLY A 575 21.49 4.51 13.16
N LEU A 576 22.53 4.31 12.36
CA LEU A 576 23.67 5.24 12.24
C LEU A 576 23.20 6.66 11.86
N ASP A 577 22.26 6.79 10.91
CA ASP A 577 21.70 8.09 10.50
C ASP A 577 21.05 8.80 11.70
N LYS A 578 20.33 8.07 12.55
CA LYS A 578 19.68 8.62 13.76
C LYS A 578 20.63 8.98 14.90
N LEU A 579 21.86 8.48 14.90
CA LEU A 579 22.88 8.91 15.87
C LEU A 579 23.42 10.32 15.56
N GLY A 580 23.32 10.74 14.30
CA GLY A 580 23.76 12.03 13.84
C GLY A 580 25.27 12.14 13.62
N PRO A 581 25.71 13.19 12.89
CA PRO A 581 27.04 13.24 12.30
C PRO A 581 28.17 13.27 13.33
N LYS A 582 27.99 13.97 14.45
CA LYS A 582 29.00 14.08 15.52
C LYS A 582 29.38 12.71 16.11
N LYS A 583 28.40 11.84 16.36
CA LYS A 583 28.64 10.53 16.99
C LYS A 583 29.21 9.52 16.00
N VAL A 584 28.87 9.66 14.72
CA VAL A 584 29.29 8.75 13.65
C VAL A 584 30.64 9.15 13.04
N ALA A 585 31.17 10.33 13.37
CA ALA A 585 32.42 10.87 12.80
C ALA A 585 33.62 9.90 12.90
N ALA A 586 33.72 9.13 14.00
CA ALA A 586 34.80 8.16 14.22
C ALA A 586 34.81 7.00 13.21
N VAL A 587 33.67 6.70 12.56
CA VAL A 587 33.53 5.60 11.59
C VAL A 587 33.27 6.08 10.16
N LYS A 588 33.46 7.38 9.87
CA LYS A 588 33.23 7.96 8.54
C LYS A 588 33.97 7.20 7.41
N ASP A 589 35.21 6.79 7.66
CA ASP A 589 36.05 6.10 6.67
C ASP A 589 35.60 4.64 6.48
N GLN A 590 34.98 4.04 7.51
CA GLN A 590 34.39 2.71 7.41
C GLN A 590 33.09 2.76 6.60
N ILE A 591 32.26 3.79 6.83
CA ILE A 591 31.03 4.04 6.06
C ILE A 591 31.36 4.18 4.57
N ALA A 592 32.37 4.98 4.23
CA ALA A 592 32.79 5.19 2.84
C ALA A 592 33.31 3.91 2.15
N LYS A 593 33.72 2.90 2.92
CA LYS A 593 34.21 1.60 2.41
C LYS A 593 33.14 0.52 2.34
N LEU A 594 31.90 0.79 2.82
CA LEU A 594 30.82 -0.19 2.77
C LEU A 594 30.49 -0.55 1.31
N PRO A 595 30.21 -1.84 1.01
CA PRO A 595 29.79 -2.22 -0.33
C PRO A 595 28.41 -1.63 -0.61
N VAL A 596 28.33 -0.68 -1.55
CA VAL A 596 27.05 -0.06 -1.96
C VAL A 596 26.31 -0.82 -3.05
N LYS A 597 26.95 -1.83 -3.67
CA LYS A 597 26.35 -2.73 -4.66
C LYS A 597 26.39 -4.18 -4.19
N ASN A 598 25.30 -4.91 -4.43
CA ASN A 598 25.20 -6.35 -4.22
C ASN A 598 24.34 -6.99 -5.34
N ASP A 599 24.99 -7.73 -6.24
CA ASP A 599 24.32 -8.36 -7.39
C ASP A 599 23.47 -9.58 -7.01
N GLN A 600 23.59 -10.09 -5.78
CA GLN A 600 22.75 -11.16 -5.25
C GLN A 600 21.37 -10.66 -4.78
N VAL A 601 21.21 -9.34 -4.68
CA VAL A 601 19.95 -8.69 -4.28
C VAL A 601 19.17 -8.31 -5.53
N ASN A 602 17.84 -8.40 -5.46
CA ASN A 602 16.95 -7.98 -6.53
C ASN A 602 17.30 -6.56 -7.00
N ARG A 603 17.41 -6.37 -8.33
CA ARG A 603 17.77 -5.09 -8.96
C ARG A 603 16.99 -3.88 -8.43
N ARG A 604 15.72 -4.07 -8.04
CA ARG A 604 14.85 -2.98 -7.54
C ARG A 604 15.25 -2.48 -6.14
N LEU A 605 16.03 -3.26 -5.39
CA LEU A 605 16.50 -2.95 -4.03
C LEU A 605 17.97 -2.51 -3.98
N GLN A 606 18.74 -2.71 -5.07
CA GLN A 606 20.20 -2.52 -5.08
C GLN A 606 20.66 -1.10 -4.71
N SER A 607 19.83 -0.07 -4.94
CA SER A 607 20.19 1.31 -4.64
C SER A 607 20.02 1.69 -3.16
N TYR A 608 19.34 0.89 -2.34
CA TYR A 608 18.88 1.32 -1.01
C TYR A 608 20.04 1.53 -0.02
N VAL A 609 20.97 0.58 0.06
CA VAL A 609 22.19 0.75 0.87
C VAL A 609 23.03 1.91 0.36
N GLY A 610 23.19 2.04 -0.96
CA GLY A 610 23.93 3.15 -1.56
C GLY A 610 23.38 4.51 -1.16
N ARG A 611 22.06 4.69 -1.22
CA ARG A 611 21.39 5.95 -0.81
C ARG A 611 21.56 6.25 0.68
N LEU A 612 21.54 5.24 1.56
CA LEU A 612 21.80 5.44 2.99
C LEU A 612 23.25 5.83 3.27
N VAL A 613 24.22 5.21 2.58
CA VAL A 613 25.64 5.55 2.69
C VAL A 613 25.90 6.97 2.21
N GLU A 614 25.37 7.33 1.03
CA GLU A 614 25.45 8.69 0.47
C GLU A 614 24.87 9.72 1.45
N ARG A 615 23.69 9.44 2.02
CA ARG A 615 23.07 10.32 3.01
C ARG A 615 23.94 10.55 4.25
N LEU A 616 24.55 9.49 4.78
CA LEU A 616 25.46 9.60 5.92
C LEU A 616 26.68 10.45 5.57
N GLN A 617 27.23 10.32 4.36
CA GLN A 617 28.37 11.13 3.89
C GLN A 617 28.00 12.62 3.76
N GLU A 618 26.87 12.94 3.13
CA GLU A 618 26.38 14.32 3.01
C GLU A 618 26.24 15.01 4.37
N GLN A 619 25.72 14.30 5.38
CA GLN A 619 25.57 14.83 6.73
C GLN A 619 26.92 15.11 7.41
N GLN A 620 27.94 14.30 7.15
CA GLN A 620 29.29 14.54 7.66
C GLN A 620 29.92 15.79 7.03
N GLU A 621 29.62 16.09 5.78
CA GLU A 621 30.15 17.27 5.07
C GLU A 621 29.54 18.58 5.58
N LYS A 622 28.22 18.59 5.85
CA LYS A 622 27.52 19.78 6.37
C LYS A 622 27.88 20.20 7.80
N ASN A 623 28.65 19.37 8.52
CA ASN A 623 29.10 19.65 9.89
C ASN A 623 30.57 20.08 9.97
N LYS A 624 31.22 20.26 8.81
CA LYS A 624 32.46 21.02 8.68
C LYS A 624 32.13 22.49 8.52
#